data_AF-A0A9P4X1P7-F1
#
_entry.id   AF-A0A9P4X1P7-F1
#
_cell.length_a   1.000
_cell.length_b   1.000
_cell.length_c   1.000
_cell.angle_alpha   90.00
_cell.angle_beta   90.00
_cell.angle_gamma   90.00
#
_symmetry.space_group_name_H-M   'P 1'
#
loop_
_entity.id
_entity.type
_entity.pdbx_description
1 polymer ?
#
loop_
_entity_poly.entity_id
_entity_poly.type
_entity_poly.pdbx_seq_one_letter_code
_entity_poly.pdbx_strand_id
1 'polypeptide(L)'
;MASLFAQAATYVPPTPSSPPTTIPPVVYRIHRLNAQTRYSFATGFSAKNQTTILNYTSALSRFGLAHLYQQTNISSPFISVYDNLQHAENVAKHWAEKCGEEVLVVSVDTRHFARGPVFRAADLLKDASAGKADEWLHWGEYLVMYRIPAQAIRDQTPIGRGKKEAWRAVGVIGNA
;
A
#
# COMPACT_ATOMS: atom_id res chain seq x y z
N MET A 1 -28.85 -40.70 -42.65
CA MET A 1 -28.54 -39.27 -42.46
C MET A 1 -28.77 -38.91 -41.00
N ALA A 2 -27.76 -39.07 -40.15
CA ALA A 2 -27.84 -38.71 -38.72
C ALA A 2 -27.22 -37.33 -38.53
N SER A 3 -28.04 -36.36 -38.15
CA SER A 3 -27.60 -34.98 -37.88
C SER A 3 -26.97 -34.92 -36.49
N LEU A 4 -25.67 -34.65 -36.41
CA LEU A 4 -24.96 -34.38 -35.17
C LEU A 4 -25.13 -32.89 -34.84
N PHE A 5 -25.93 -32.58 -33.82
CA PHE A 5 -26.00 -31.23 -33.26
C PHE A 5 -24.79 -31.00 -32.35
N ALA A 6 -23.93 -30.05 -32.73
CA ALA A 6 -22.86 -29.55 -31.87
C ALA A 6 -23.48 -28.71 -30.74
N GLN A 7 -23.24 -29.11 -29.49
CA GLN A 7 -23.72 -28.41 -28.31
C GLN A 7 -22.82 -27.20 -28.02
N ALA A 8 -23.42 -26.01 -27.95
CA ALA A 8 -22.70 -24.77 -27.64
C ALA A 8 -22.14 -24.81 -26.21
N ALA A 9 -20.85 -24.53 -26.05
CA ALA A 9 -20.20 -24.42 -24.74
C ALA A 9 -20.81 -23.23 -23.97
N THR A 10 -21.41 -23.51 -22.83
CA THR A 10 -21.90 -22.50 -21.90
C THR A 10 -20.71 -21.84 -21.22
N TYR A 11 -20.49 -20.56 -21.52
CA TYR A 11 -19.53 -19.73 -20.79
C TYR A 11 -20.04 -19.50 -19.37
N VAL A 12 -19.43 -20.17 -18.39
CA VAL A 12 -19.67 -19.90 -16.98
C VAL A 12 -18.77 -18.73 -16.57
N PRO A 13 -19.32 -17.57 -16.17
CA PRO A 13 -18.50 -16.47 -15.68
C PRO A 13 -17.75 -16.94 -14.42
N PRO A 14 -16.47 -16.55 -14.25
CA PRO A 14 -15.72 -16.91 -13.06
C PRO A 14 -16.45 -16.34 -11.83
N THR A 15 -16.62 -17.20 -10.82
CA THR A 15 -17.15 -16.79 -9.52
C THR A 15 -16.23 -15.71 -8.95
N PRO A 16 -16.76 -14.58 -8.43
CA PRO A 16 -15.91 -13.56 -7.84
C PRO A 16 -15.14 -14.17 -6.67
N SER A 17 -13.81 -14.18 -6.79
CA SER A 17 -12.92 -14.64 -5.73
C SER A 17 -13.22 -13.84 -4.46
N SER A 18 -13.54 -14.53 -3.36
CA SER A 18 -13.63 -13.88 -2.05
C SER A 18 -12.31 -13.17 -1.75
N PRO A 19 -12.32 -11.95 -1.20
CA PRO A 19 -11.10 -11.24 -0.88
C PRO A 19 -10.29 -12.07 0.12
N PRO A 20 -8.97 -12.19 -0.05
CA PRO A 20 -8.14 -13.01 0.82
C PRO A 20 -8.32 -12.57 2.27
N THR A 21 -8.64 -13.52 3.14
CA THR A 21 -8.77 -13.31 4.59
C THR A 21 -7.41 -13.19 5.28
N THR A 22 -6.33 -13.52 4.57
CA THR A 22 -4.97 -13.49 5.09
C THR A 22 -4.16 -12.48 4.30
N ILE A 23 -3.32 -11.71 4.98
CA ILE A 23 -2.38 -10.82 4.29
C ILE A 23 -1.44 -11.64 3.39
N PRO A 24 -1.16 -11.20 2.15
CA PRO A 24 -0.27 -11.92 1.26
C PRO A 24 1.16 -12.05 1.81
N PRO A 25 1.95 -13.05 1.36
CA PRO A 25 3.35 -13.23 1.80
C PRO A 25 4.27 -12.06 1.45
N VAL A 26 3.91 -11.27 0.44
CA VAL A 26 4.65 -10.09 -0.02
C VAL A 26 3.68 -8.94 -0.18
N VAL A 27 4.04 -7.78 0.35
CA VAL A 27 3.29 -6.54 0.25
C VAL A 27 4.21 -5.37 -0.05
N TYR A 28 3.64 -4.24 -0.46
CA TYR A 28 4.38 -3.11 -1.00
C TYR A 28 4.06 -1.83 -0.23
N ARG A 29 5.06 -1.18 0.35
CA ARG A 29 4.94 0.09 1.06
C ARG A 29 5.38 1.23 0.16
N ILE A 30 4.46 2.15 -0.12
CA ILE A 30 4.78 3.41 -0.80
C ILE A 30 5.37 4.37 0.23
N HIS A 31 6.61 4.83 0.05
CA HIS A 31 7.26 5.73 0.99
C HIS A 31 7.66 7.04 0.32
N ARG A 32 7.26 8.15 0.97
CA ARG A 32 7.69 9.51 0.61
C ARG A 32 8.72 9.98 1.62
N LEU A 33 9.72 10.72 1.17
CA LEU A 33 10.80 11.22 2.04
C LEU A 33 10.29 12.07 3.21
N ASN A 34 9.25 12.88 2.97
CA ASN A 34 8.62 13.74 3.97
C ASN A 34 7.40 13.10 4.66
N ALA A 35 7.22 11.78 4.54
CA ALA A 35 6.15 11.08 5.22
C ALA A 35 6.36 11.11 6.75
N GLN A 36 5.27 11.14 7.50
CA GLN A 36 5.32 11.05 8.96
C GLN A 36 5.73 9.64 9.45
N THR A 37 5.53 8.61 8.63
CA THR A 37 6.11 7.29 8.86
C THR A 37 7.61 7.36 8.66
N ARG A 38 8.38 7.04 9.70
CA ARG A 38 9.84 6.98 9.62
C ARG A 38 10.26 5.71 8.89
N TYR A 39 11.29 5.81 8.06
CA TYR A 39 11.85 4.70 7.33
C TYR A 39 13.37 4.81 7.21
N SER A 40 14.04 3.68 7.35
CA SER A 40 15.35 3.46 6.75
C SER A 40 15.47 1.98 6.40
N PHE A 41 16.28 1.64 5.39
CA PHE A 41 16.51 0.25 5.03
C PHE A 41 17.06 -0.57 6.22
N ALA A 42 17.94 0.03 7.02
CA ALA A 42 18.58 -0.63 8.16
C ALA A 42 17.65 -0.84 9.38
N THR A 43 16.60 -0.03 9.54
CA THR A 43 15.74 -0.07 10.74
C THR A 43 14.31 -0.53 10.46
N GLY A 44 13.91 -0.54 9.19
CA GLY A 44 12.53 -0.75 8.75
C GLY A 44 11.67 0.50 8.92
N PHE A 45 10.35 0.30 9.01
CA PHE A 45 9.37 1.36 9.18
C PHE A 45 8.90 1.51 10.62
N SER A 46 8.60 2.73 11.03
CA SER A 46 7.87 3.04 12.26
C SER A 46 6.79 4.07 11.98
N ALA A 47 5.54 3.73 12.31
CA ALA A 47 4.42 4.65 12.33
C ALA A 47 4.74 5.89 13.19
N LYS A 48 4.09 7.02 12.90
CA LYS A 48 4.26 8.26 13.67
C LYS A 48 3.93 8.05 15.15
N ASN A 49 2.94 7.22 15.43
CA ASN A 49 2.50 6.89 16.77
C ASN A 49 2.79 5.42 17.09
N GLN A 50 3.51 5.17 18.17
CA GLN A 50 3.90 3.82 18.62
C GLN A 50 3.19 3.42 19.93
N THR A 51 2.34 4.28 20.48
CA THR A 51 1.82 4.15 21.84
C THR A 51 0.31 4.01 21.91
N THR A 52 -0.42 4.36 20.83
CA THR A 52 -1.88 4.25 20.79
C THR A 52 -2.35 2.81 20.76
N ILE A 53 -2.91 2.35 21.88
CA ILE A 53 -3.52 1.04 22.00
C ILE A 53 -4.93 1.08 21.40
N LEU A 54 -5.23 0.11 20.53
CA LEU A 54 -6.55 -0.08 19.94
C LEU A 54 -7.27 -1.22 20.66
N ASN A 55 -7.98 -0.88 21.74
CA ASN A 55 -8.71 -1.84 22.57
C ASN A 55 -10.21 -1.94 22.25
N TYR A 56 -10.74 -1.05 21.41
CA TYR A 56 -12.12 -1.06 20.95
C TYR A 56 -12.19 -0.80 19.44
N THR A 57 -13.21 -1.36 18.78
CA THR A 57 -13.44 -1.17 17.34
C THR A 57 -13.70 0.30 16.96
N SER A 58 -14.34 1.07 17.85
CA SER A 58 -14.52 2.52 17.65
C SER A 58 -13.20 3.30 17.56
N ALA A 59 -12.19 2.90 18.35
CA ALA A 59 -10.85 3.48 18.26
C ALA A 59 -10.17 3.09 16.94
N LEU A 60 -10.29 1.83 16.53
CA LEU A 60 -9.82 1.36 15.23
C LEU A 60 -10.44 2.17 14.08
N SER A 61 -11.76 2.34 14.05
CA SER A 61 -12.45 3.14 13.02
C SER A 61 -11.96 4.59 13.03
N ARG A 62 -11.84 5.22 14.20
CA ARG A 62 -11.36 6.61 14.30
C ARG A 62 -9.95 6.78 13.73
N PHE A 63 -8.99 5.99 14.19
CA PHE A 63 -7.60 6.11 13.74
C PHE A 63 -7.42 5.61 12.31
N GLY A 64 -8.16 4.57 11.91
CA GLY A 64 -8.09 3.97 10.59
C GLY A 64 -8.64 4.89 9.52
N LEU A 65 -9.84 5.44 9.71
CA LEU A 65 -10.43 6.39 8.77
C LEU A 65 -9.63 7.70 8.70
N ALA A 66 -9.14 8.20 9.84
CA ALA A 66 -8.25 9.36 9.85
C ALA A 66 -6.96 9.10 9.05
N HIS A 67 -6.40 7.88 9.14
CA HIS A 67 -5.23 7.49 8.37
C HIS A 67 -5.52 7.44 6.87
N LEU A 68 -6.61 6.76 6.47
CA LEU A 68 -7.00 6.59 5.08
C LEU A 68 -7.34 7.95 4.42
N TYR A 69 -8.05 8.82 5.13
CA TYR A 69 -8.33 10.19 4.67
C TYR A 69 -7.18 11.17 4.90
N GLN A 70 -6.01 10.69 5.31
CA GLN A 70 -4.78 11.48 5.46
C GLN A 70 -4.92 12.70 6.38
N GLN A 71 -5.73 12.58 7.42
CA GLN A 71 -5.91 13.62 8.41
C GLN A 71 -4.61 13.82 9.21
N THR A 72 -4.05 15.03 9.16
CA THR A 72 -2.73 15.32 9.75
C THR A 72 -2.79 15.68 11.22
N ASN A 73 -3.97 16.03 11.73
CA ASN A 73 -4.25 16.36 13.14
C ASN A 73 -4.37 15.11 14.04
N ILE A 74 -4.38 13.91 13.46
CA ILE A 74 -4.41 12.65 14.20
C ILE A 74 -3.09 11.91 13.99
N SER A 75 -2.40 11.60 15.09
CA SER A 75 -1.14 10.84 15.03
C SER A 75 -1.43 9.36 14.80
N SER A 76 -1.31 8.92 13.55
CA SER A 76 -1.71 7.57 13.16
C SER A 76 -0.73 6.49 13.66
N PRO A 77 -1.24 5.38 14.23
CA PRO A 77 -0.44 4.21 14.60
C PRO A 77 -0.21 3.23 13.44
N PHE A 78 -0.63 3.56 12.22
CA PHE A 78 -0.61 2.64 11.08
C PHE A 78 0.48 2.93 10.05
N ILE A 79 0.83 1.88 9.31
CA ILE A 79 1.68 1.89 8.12
C ILE A 79 0.88 1.21 7.00
N SER A 80 0.54 1.96 5.95
CA SER A 80 -0.13 1.42 4.75
C SER A 80 0.78 0.52 3.92
N VAL A 81 0.31 -0.68 3.59
CA VAL A 81 0.95 -1.57 2.61
C VAL A 81 -0.07 -2.09 1.62
N TYR A 82 0.36 -2.42 0.41
CA TYR A 82 -0.50 -2.87 -0.69
C TYR A 82 -0.20 -4.32 -1.06
N ASP A 83 -1.22 -5.09 -1.42
CA ASP A 83 -1.04 -6.48 -1.87
C ASP A 83 -0.54 -6.61 -3.32
N ASN A 84 -0.67 -5.57 -4.13
CA ASN A 84 -0.38 -5.60 -5.56
C ASN A 84 0.72 -4.57 -5.93
N LEU A 85 1.79 -5.06 -6.55
CA LEU A 85 2.92 -4.21 -6.96
C LEU A 85 2.50 -3.15 -7.97
N GLN A 86 1.81 -3.54 -9.04
CA GLN A 86 1.41 -2.63 -10.11
C GLN A 86 0.50 -1.52 -9.57
N HIS A 87 -0.41 -1.85 -8.66
CA HIS A 87 -1.23 -0.87 -7.99
C HIS A 87 -0.41 0.06 -7.10
N ALA A 88 0.50 -0.48 -6.29
CA ALA A 88 1.39 0.31 -5.46
C ALA A 88 2.26 1.29 -6.27
N GLU A 89 2.75 0.87 -7.44
CA GLU A 89 3.49 1.73 -8.36
C GLU A 89 2.62 2.86 -8.94
N ASN A 90 1.36 2.57 -9.30
CA ASN A 90 0.42 3.58 -9.80
C ASN A 90 0.09 4.62 -8.72
N VAL A 91 -0.16 4.18 -7.49
CA VAL A 91 -0.36 5.08 -6.35
C VAL A 91 0.91 5.86 -6.04
N ALA A 92 2.10 5.26 -6.17
CA ALA A 92 3.38 5.93 -5.99
C ALA A 92 3.60 7.05 -7.03
N LYS A 93 3.27 6.81 -8.30
CA LYS A 93 3.30 7.83 -9.38
C LYS A 93 2.36 8.98 -9.05
N HIS A 94 1.12 8.68 -8.66
CA HIS A 94 0.16 9.70 -8.24
C HIS A 94 0.71 10.59 -7.12
N TRP A 95 1.34 9.99 -6.11
CA TRP A 95 1.97 10.76 -5.03
C TRP A 95 3.18 11.57 -5.46
N ALA A 96 4.02 11.02 -6.34
CA ALA A 96 5.17 11.72 -6.88
C ALA A 96 4.75 12.97 -7.66
N GLU A 97 3.69 12.87 -8.46
CA GLU A 97 3.11 14.00 -9.18
C GLU A 97 2.45 15.02 -8.25
N LYS A 98 1.61 14.54 -7.32
CA LYS A 98 0.84 15.37 -6.38
C LYS A 98 1.72 16.14 -5.40
N CYS A 99 2.79 15.53 -4.90
CA CYS A 99 3.68 16.15 -3.92
C CYS A 99 4.95 16.76 -4.55
N GLY A 100 5.31 16.36 -5.78
CA GLY A 100 6.56 16.80 -6.42
C GLY A 100 7.82 16.27 -5.71
N GLU A 101 7.71 15.14 -5.01
CA GLU A 101 8.75 14.53 -4.18
C GLU A 101 9.24 13.20 -4.76
N GLU A 102 10.39 12.73 -4.27
CA GLU A 102 10.80 11.34 -4.53
C GLU A 102 9.89 10.37 -3.78
N VAL A 103 9.43 9.34 -4.49
CA VAL A 103 8.59 8.28 -3.93
C VAL A 103 9.19 6.92 -4.25
N LEU A 104 9.34 6.12 -3.20
CA LEU A 104 9.84 4.75 -3.25
C LEU A 104 8.68 3.77 -3.13
N VAL A 105 8.79 2.63 -3.79
CA VAL A 105 8.02 1.42 -3.47
C VAL A 105 8.96 0.44 -2.81
N VAL A 106 8.62 0.02 -1.59
CA VAL A 106 9.43 -0.89 -0.78
C VAL A 106 8.73 -2.24 -0.71
N SER A 107 9.41 -3.30 -1.13
CA SER A 107 8.90 -4.67 -1.06
C SER A 107 9.12 -5.24 0.33
N VAL A 108 8.08 -5.85 0.91
CA VAL A 108 8.07 -6.30 2.30
C VAL A 108 7.60 -7.75 2.42
N ASP A 109 8.36 -8.57 3.15
CA ASP A 109 8.01 -9.95 3.53
C ASP A 109 7.15 -9.98 4.79
N THR A 110 5.91 -10.46 4.66
CA THR A 110 4.97 -10.45 5.79
C THR A 110 5.28 -11.51 6.85
N ARG A 111 6.09 -12.52 6.52
CA ARG A 111 6.56 -13.54 7.48
C ARG A 111 7.47 -12.95 8.56
N HIS A 112 8.06 -11.80 8.30
CA HIS A 112 8.95 -11.08 9.22
C HIS A 112 8.26 -9.89 9.89
N PHE A 113 6.93 -9.78 9.83
CA PHE A 113 6.21 -8.72 10.54
C PHE A 113 6.47 -8.79 12.05
N ALA A 114 6.52 -7.61 12.67
CA ALA A 114 6.46 -7.54 14.12
C ALA A 114 5.11 -8.06 14.61
N ARG A 115 5.06 -8.52 15.87
CA ARG A 115 3.79 -8.91 16.50
C ARG A 115 2.87 -7.70 16.54
N GLY A 116 1.65 -7.85 16.05
CA GLY A 116 0.66 -6.79 16.04
C GLY A 116 -0.49 -7.10 15.10
N PRO A 117 -1.61 -6.38 15.25
CA PRO A 117 -2.74 -6.54 14.36
C PRO A 117 -2.45 -5.91 12.99
N VAL A 118 -3.09 -6.47 11.97
CA VAL A 118 -3.12 -5.96 10.60
C VAL A 118 -4.58 -5.85 10.20
N PHE A 119 -4.97 -4.73 9.61
CA PHE A 119 -6.36 -4.45 9.24
C PHE A 119 -6.47 -4.22 7.75
N ARG A 120 -7.54 -4.69 7.11
CA ARG A 120 -7.82 -4.37 5.70
C ARG A 120 -8.48 -3.00 5.61
N ALA A 121 -7.97 -2.12 4.76
CA ALA A 121 -8.57 -0.80 4.54
C ALA A 121 -10.02 -0.92 4.05
N ALA A 122 -10.28 -1.88 3.16
CA ALA A 122 -11.61 -2.16 2.64
C ALA A 122 -12.64 -2.48 3.74
N ASP A 123 -12.23 -3.13 4.84
CA ASP A 123 -13.15 -3.44 5.95
C ASP A 123 -13.50 -2.19 6.76
N LEU A 124 -12.60 -1.21 6.82
CA LEU A 124 -12.84 0.07 7.52
C LEU A 124 -13.68 1.04 6.68
N LEU A 125 -13.53 0.98 5.35
CA LEU A 125 -14.22 1.87 4.41
C LEU A 125 -15.68 1.47 4.16
N LYS A 126 -16.05 0.19 4.34
CA LYS A 126 -17.43 -0.31 4.15
C LYS A 126 -18.47 0.47 4.94
N ASP A 127 -18.12 0.86 6.16
CA ASP A 127 -19.03 1.54 7.09
C ASP A 127 -18.91 3.08 7.01
N ALA A 128 -18.02 3.60 6.17
CA ALA A 128 -17.73 5.01 6.07
C ALA A 128 -18.39 5.64 4.84
N SER A 129 -19.25 6.64 5.06
CA SER A 129 -19.99 7.36 4.01
C SER A 129 -19.13 8.33 3.16
N ALA A 130 -17.82 8.09 3.01
CA ALA A 130 -16.91 9.07 2.42
C ALA A 130 -16.84 8.97 0.88
N GLY A 131 -16.64 10.14 0.26
CA GLY A 131 -16.70 10.34 -1.18
C GLY A 131 -15.75 9.48 -2.01
N LYS A 132 -16.25 9.06 -3.19
CA LYS A 132 -15.67 8.07 -4.10
C LYS A 132 -14.37 8.48 -4.80
N ALA A 133 -13.93 9.74 -4.71
CA ALA A 133 -12.87 10.26 -5.57
C ALA A 133 -11.49 9.63 -5.32
N ASP A 134 -11.20 9.26 -4.08
CA ASP A 134 -9.89 8.71 -3.67
C ASP A 134 -9.96 7.21 -3.28
N GLU A 135 -11.10 6.56 -3.47
CA GLU A 135 -11.31 5.15 -3.09
C GLU A 135 -10.29 4.20 -3.74
N TRP A 136 -9.92 4.51 -4.99
CA TRP A 136 -8.93 3.73 -5.72
C TRP A 136 -7.56 3.70 -5.05
N LEU A 137 -7.20 4.73 -4.25
CA LEU A 137 -5.92 4.78 -3.53
C LEU A 137 -5.80 3.70 -2.44
N HIS A 138 -6.92 3.10 -2.04
CA HIS A 138 -7.03 2.17 -0.92
C HIS A 138 -7.29 0.73 -1.38
N TRP A 139 -7.25 0.46 -2.69
CA TRP A 139 -7.46 -0.88 -3.23
C TRP A 139 -6.31 -1.81 -2.83
N GLY A 140 -6.67 -2.94 -2.21
CA GLY A 140 -5.66 -3.89 -1.73
C GLY A 140 -4.79 -3.37 -0.58
N GLU A 141 -5.20 -2.28 0.09
CA GLU A 141 -4.45 -1.69 1.19
C GLU A 141 -4.71 -2.40 2.53
N TYR A 142 -3.63 -2.61 3.29
CA TYR A 142 -3.60 -3.12 4.65
C TYR A 142 -2.90 -2.10 5.55
N LEU A 143 -3.40 -1.97 6.78
CA LEU A 143 -2.86 -1.11 7.82
C LEU A 143 -2.12 -1.97 8.84
N VAL A 144 -0.78 -1.90 8.81
CA VAL A 144 0.09 -2.57 9.79
C VAL A 144 0.30 -1.64 10.98
N MET A 145 0.07 -2.16 12.18
CA MET A 145 0.22 -1.35 13.39
C MET A 145 1.70 -1.23 13.80
N TYR A 146 2.10 -0.01 14.17
CA TYR A 146 3.38 0.34 14.76
C TYR A 146 4.61 0.17 13.87
N ARG A 147 5.04 -1.06 13.59
CA ARG A 147 6.39 -1.31 13.07
C ARG A 147 6.42 -2.42 12.01
N ILE A 148 7.17 -2.16 10.95
CA ILE A 148 7.67 -3.20 10.04
C ILE A 148 9.19 -3.27 10.25
N PRO A 149 9.74 -4.38 10.77
CA PRO A 149 11.15 -4.45 11.12
C PRO A 149 12.03 -4.57 9.86
N ALA A 150 13.33 -4.29 10.00
CA ALA A 150 14.28 -4.31 8.89
C ALA A 150 14.35 -5.66 8.17
N GLN A 151 14.20 -6.77 8.90
CA GLN A 151 14.20 -8.13 8.36
C GLN A 151 13.05 -8.38 7.38
N ALA A 152 11.98 -7.59 7.47
CA ALA A 152 10.87 -7.68 6.52
C ALA A 152 11.16 -6.91 5.22
N ILE A 153 12.14 -6.01 5.19
CA ILE A 153 12.45 -5.21 4.01
C ILE A 153 13.28 -6.04 3.04
N ARG A 154 12.76 -6.24 1.82
CA ARG A 154 13.45 -7.02 0.77
C ARG A 154 14.22 -6.13 -0.19
N ASP A 155 13.54 -5.13 -0.74
CA ASP A 155 14.05 -4.26 -1.79
C ASP A 155 13.32 -2.91 -1.79
N GLN A 156 13.92 -1.89 -2.42
CA GLN A 156 13.30 -0.58 -2.59
C GLN A 156 13.57 -0.01 -3.99
N THR A 157 12.52 0.43 -4.67
CA THR A 157 12.60 0.97 -6.03
C THR A 157 12.08 2.40 -6.07
N PRO A 158 12.86 3.37 -6.57
CA PRO A 158 12.35 4.71 -6.83
C PRO A 158 11.40 4.69 -8.03
N ILE A 159 10.15 5.14 -7.84
CA ILE A 159 9.11 5.14 -8.89
C ILE A 159 8.92 6.54 -9.48
N GLY A 160 9.01 7.57 -8.66
CA GLY A 160 8.90 8.95 -9.10
C GLY A 160 10.07 9.74 -8.56
N ARG A 161 10.83 10.38 -9.44
CA ARG A 161 11.78 11.42 -9.06
C ARG A 161 11.01 12.72 -9.18
N GLY A 162 10.77 13.41 -8.07
CA GLY A 162 10.13 14.72 -8.08
C GLY A 162 10.76 15.64 -9.14
N LYS A 163 10.06 16.69 -9.56
CA LYS A 163 10.44 17.60 -10.69
C LYS A 163 11.87 18.18 -10.63
N LYS A 164 12.62 17.96 -9.55
CA LYS A 164 13.98 18.44 -9.30
C LYS A 164 15.11 17.64 -9.99
N GLU A 165 14.89 16.41 -10.49
CA GLU A 165 15.99 15.59 -11.04
C GLU A 165 16.03 15.44 -12.57
N ALA A 166 15.13 16.08 -13.33
CA ALA A 166 15.19 16.06 -14.80
C ALA A 166 16.52 16.61 -15.37
N TRP A 167 17.35 17.26 -14.54
CA TRP A 167 18.65 17.81 -14.90
C TRP A 167 19.86 16.91 -14.60
N ARG A 168 19.69 15.78 -13.87
CA ARG A 168 20.83 14.91 -13.48
C ARG A 168 21.08 13.71 -14.39
N ALA A 169 20.26 13.50 -15.42
CA ALA A 169 20.35 12.32 -16.29
C ALA A 169 21.29 12.48 -17.50
N VAL A 170 22.04 13.58 -17.63
CA VAL A 170 23.04 13.77 -18.71
C VAL A 170 24.45 13.77 -18.11
N GLY A 171 24.93 12.58 -17.76
CA GLY A 171 26.32 12.33 -17.37
C GLY A 171 27.00 11.45 -18.42
N VAL A 172 27.93 12.05 -19.17
CA VAL A 172 28.69 11.49 -20.29
C VAL A 172 29.43 10.20 -19.88
N ILE A 173 29.18 9.09 -20.56
CA ILE A 173 30.09 7.94 -20.58
C ILE A 173 31.17 8.25 -21.62
N GLY A 174 32.32 8.72 -21.14
CA GLY A 174 33.52 8.89 -21.96
C GLY A 174 34.23 7.55 -22.13
N ASN A 175 34.57 7.21 -23.38
CA ASN A 175 35.61 6.24 -23.70
C ASN A 175 36.98 6.83 -23.32
N ALA A 176 37.77 6.06 -22.58
CA ALA A 176 39.23 6.08 -22.61
C ALA A 176 39.74 4.67 -22.29
#